data_AF-A0A8B6FJ70-F1
#
_entry.id   AF-A0A8B6FJ70-F1
#
_cell.length_a   1.000
_cell.length_b   1.000
_cell.length_c   1.000
_cell.angle_alpha   90.00
_cell.angle_beta   90.00
_cell.angle_gamma   90.00
#
_symmetry.space_group_name_H-M   'P 1'
#
loop_
_entity.id
_entity.type
_entity.pdbx_description
1 polymer ?
#
loop_
_entity_poly.entity_id
_entity_poly.type
_entity_poly.pdbx_seq_one_letter_code
_entity_poly.pdbx_strand_id
1 'polypeptide(L)'
;MDGFKLYVTNTSTIPPDGYLCYEDPDPGFPNIIQTITCNQLGKYVIYYDDKGSTEVSNGNTRVIGPIVELCYVAINGCPPTHYGPLCNTTCPPNCNGPCELDVGDCLLGCTNGWTGNRCDGECHLGFYGNACLEPCSANCSNQKCNHVTGECIGGCKDGWQGFNCSQCLFFFIFEKFNCLVFSY
;
A
#
# COMPACT_ATOMS: atom_id res chain seq x y z
N MET A 1 -26.02 15.88 0.88
CA MET A 1 -25.69 14.45 1.10
C MET A 1 -25.63 14.34 2.60
N ASP A 2 -26.59 13.63 3.18
CA ASP A 2 -27.22 14.03 4.44
C ASP A 2 -27.09 12.96 5.54
N GLY A 3 -25.98 12.21 5.51
CA GLY A 3 -25.66 11.13 6.46
C GLY A 3 -24.28 11.29 7.10
N PHE A 4 -23.94 10.36 8.00
CA PHE A 4 -22.68 10.42 8.75
C PHE A 4 -21.46 9.97 7.93
N LYS A 5 -20.28 10.30 8.43
CA LYS A 5 -18.99 9.95 7.81
C LYS A 5 -18.08 9.27 8.83
N LEU A 6 -17.31 8.29 8.38
CA LEU A 6 -16.21 7.73 9.16
C LEU A 6 -14.87 8.11 8.55
N TYR A 7 -13.95 8.53 9.40
CA TYR A 7 -12.58 8.85 9.02
C TYR A 7 -11.59 7.98 9.77
N VAL A 8 -10.52 7.58 9.08
CA VAL A 8 -9.33 6.98 9.70
C VAL A 8 -8.21 8.01 9.68
N THR A 9 -7.62 8.29 10.84
CA THR A 9 -6.59 9.31 10.99
C THR A 9 -5.56 8.96 12.05
N ASN A 10 -4.37 9.58 11.97
CA ASN A 10 -3.33 9.50 12.99
C ASN A 10 -3.40 10.65 14.01
N THR A 11 -4.23 11.67 13.74
CA THR A 11 -4.45 12.82 14.61
C THR A 11 -5.83 12.75 15.25
N SER A 12 -6.03 13.48 16.34
CA SER A 12 -7.36 13.62 16.95
C SER A 12 -8.19 14.74 16.31
N THR A 13 -7.75 15.29 15.18
CA THR A 13 -8.42 16.43 14.51
C THR A 13 -9.50 15.92 13.55
N ILE A 14 -10.64 16.60 13.58
CA ILE A 14 -11.80 16.42 12.70
C ILE A 14 -11.46 17.02 11.30
N PRO A 15 -12.08 16.57 10.18
CA PRO A 15 -11.62 16.85 8.81
C PRO A 15 -11.30 18.33 8.50
N PRO A 16 -10.38 18.61 7.54
CA PRO A 16 -10.08 17.74 6.39
C PRO A 16 -8.97 16.69 6.60
N ASP A 17 -8.30 16.67 7.74
CA ASP A 17 -7.17 15.75 7.96
C ASP A 17 -7.64 14.32 8.27
N GLY A 18 -7.52 13.42 7.29
CA GLY A 18 -7.82 11.99 7.46
C GLY A 18 -8.30 11.32 6.17
N TYR A 19 -8.30 10.00 6.15
CA TYR A 19 -8.87 9.24 5.05
C TYR A 19 -10.37 9.05 5.27
N LEU A 20 -11.20 9.54 4.34
CA LEU A 20 -12.63 9.28 4.34
C LEU A 20 -12.86 7.80 4.05
N CYS A 21 -13.27 7.08 5.09
CA CYS A 21 -13.45 5.64 5.05
C CYS A 21 -14.84 5.24 4.54
N TYR A 22 -15.86 5.97 5.00
CA TYR A 22 -17.25 5.70 4.68
C TYR A 22 -18.03 7.00 4.71
N GLU A 23 -18.94 7.15 3.76
CA GLU A 23 -19.93 8.23 3.72
C GLU A 23 -21.30 7.57 3.54
N ASP A 24 -22.20 7.88 4.46
CA ASP A 24 -23.52 7.26 4.48
C ASP A 24 -24.37 7.79 3.31
N PRO A 25 -24.89 6.92 2.43
CA PRO A 25 -25.60 7.36 1.24
C PRO A 25 -27.02 7.85 1.51
N ASP A 26 -27.60 7.58 2.69
CA ASP A 26 -29.00 7.87 3.01
C ASP A 26 -29.16 8.99 4.08
N PRO A 27 -30.02 10.01 3.87
CA PRO A 27 -30.43 10.97 4.91
C PRO A 27 -31.15 10.38 6.14
N GLY A 28 -31.60 9.13 6.04
CA GLY A 28 -32.40 8.43 7.04
C GLY A 28 -31.65 8.03 8.30
N PHE A 29 -32.33 7.26 9.16
CA PHE A 29 -31.66 6.66 10.31
C PHE A 29 -30.71 5.56 9.83
N PRO A 30 -29.45 5.53 10.29
CA PRO A 30 -28.53 4.46 9.94
C PRO A 30 -29.04 3.11 10.44
N ASN A 31 -28.60 2.03 9.81
CA ASN A 31 -28.95 0.68 10.23
C ASN A 31 -28.52 0.43 11.68
N ILE A 32 -29.38 -0.24 12.46
CA ILE A 32 -29.12 -0.58 13.87
C ILE A 32 -27.82 -1.39 14.04
N ILE A 33 -27.50 -2.25 13.07
CA ILE A 33 -26.25 -3.00 13.01
C ILE A 33 -25.62 -2.72 11.64
N GLN A 34 -24.40 -2.18 11.66
CA GLN A 34 -23.66 -1.88 10.45
C GLN A 34 -22.21 -2.32 10.60
N THR A 35 -21.68 -2.96 9.57
CA THR A 35 -20.27 -3.37 9.48
C THR A 35 -19.64 -2.62 8.33
N ILE A 36 -18.66 -1.78 8.65
CA ILE A 36 -17.95 -0.95 7.67
C ILE A 36 -16.51 -1.45 7.60
N THR A 37 -16.07 -1.81 6.40
CA THR A 37 -14.70 -2.29 6.17
C THR A 37 -13.82 -1.12 5.77
N CYS A 38 -12.69 -0.96 6.45
CA CYS A 38 -11.76 0.13 6.22
C CYS A 38 -10.32 -0.36 6.13
N ASN A 39 -9.76 -0.37 4.93
CA ASN A 39 -8.40 -0.87 4.71
C ASN A 39 -7.39 0.29 4.79
N GLN A 40 -7.29 0.90 5.98
CA GLN A 40 -6.44 2.07 6.22
C GLN A 40 -5.64 1.95 7.51
N LEU A 41 -4.45 2.55 7.50
CA LEU A 41 -3.61 2.68 8.69
C LEU A 41 -3.94 3.97 9.42
N GLY A 42 -4.36 3.86 10.66
CA GLY A 42 -4.63 5.01 11.52
C GLY A 42 -4.65 4.66 12.99
N LYS A 43 -4.53 5.69 13.82
CA LYS A 43 -4.61 5.59 15.28
C LYS A 43 -6.03 5.80 15.80
N TYR A 44 -6.85 6.57 15.08
CA TYR A 44 -8.20 6.92 15.48
C TYR A 44 -9.18 6.63 14.33
N VAL A 45 -10.36 6.16 14.71
CA VAL A 45 -11.56 6.15 13.86
C VAL A 45 -12.48 7.25 14.38
N ILE A 46 -12.81 8.22 13.53
CA ILE A 46 -13.67 9.35 13.88
C ILE A 46 -15.02 9.16 13.21
N TYR A 47 -16.07 9.09 14.02
CA TYR A 47 -17.45 9.29 13.57
C TYR A 47 -17.71 10.80 13.47
N TYR A 48 -18.13 11.25 12.30
CA TYR A 48 -18.41 12.64 12.01
C TYR A 48 -19.84 12.80 11.48
N ASP A 49 -20.60 13.68 12.10
CA ASP A 49 -21.95 14.04 11.71
C ASP A 49 -22.12 15.54 12.00
N ASP A 50 -22.61 16.29 11.02
CA ASP A 50 -22.86 17.73 11.10
C ASP A 50 -24.36 18.06 11.12
N LYS A 51 -25.24 17.04 11.12
CA LYS A 51 -26.69 17.21 11.06
C LYS A 51 -27.30 17.48 12.42
N GLY A 52 -27.50 18.76 12.71
CA GLY A 52 -28.32 19.20 13.83
C GLY A 52 -29.82 18.93 13.65
N SER A 53 -30.56 18.83 14.76
CA SER A 53 -32.04 18.84 14.76
C SER A 53 -32.57 20.23 15.08
N THR A 54 -33.69 20.63 14.48
CA THR A 54 -34.36 21.89 14.83
C THR A 54 -35.52 21.63 15.79
N GLU A 55 -35.39 22.11 17.02
CA GLU A 55 -36.50 22.14 17.97
C GLU A 55 -37.27 23.46 17.83
N VAL A 56 -38.59 23.40 17.66
CA VAL A 56 -39.46 24.57 17.71
C VAL A 56 -40.18 24.58 19.05
N SER A 57 -39.88 25.58 19.88
CA SER A 57 -40.53 25.74 21.17
C SER A 57 -40.99 27.18 21.35
N ASN A 58 -42.31 27.36 21.59
CA ASN A 58 -42.97 28.67 21.74
C ASN A 58 -42.67 29.67 20.60
N GLY A 59 -42.63 29.20 19.34
CA GLY A 59 -42.37 30.06 18.18
C GLY A 59 -40.90 30.42 17.96
N ASN A 60 -39.99 29.94 18.81
CA ASN A 60 -38.54 30.05 18.63
C ASN A 60 -37.99 28.74 18.07
N THR A 61 -37.23 28.82 16.98
CA THR A 61 -36.51 27.68 16.39
C THR A 61 -35.10 27.62 16.95
N ARG A 62 -34.78 26.55 17.66
CA ARG A 62 -33.44 26.26 18.18
C ARG A 62 -32.79 25.18 17.34
N VAL A 63 -31.63 25.48 16.76
CA VAL A 63 -30.78 24.46 16.15
C VAL A 63 -30.03 23.76 17.28
N ILE A 64 -30.27 22.47 17.40
CA ILE A 64 -29.56 21.56 18.30
C ILE A 64 -28.52 20.86 17.44
N GLY A 65 -27.29 20.74 17.93
CA GLY A 65 -26.28 19.95 17.25
C GLY A 65 -26.71 18.48 17.09
N PRO A 66 -26.02 17.70 16.25
CA PRO A 66 -26.29 16.26 16.14
C PRO A 66 -26.17 15.62 17.52
N ILE A 67 -27.19 14.87 17.92
CA ILE A 67 -27.16 14.02 19.11
C ILE A 67 -26.93 12.60 18.61
N VAL A 68 -25.77 12.04 18.93
CA VAL A 68 -25.36 10.70 18.52
C VAL A 68 -25.23 9.84 19.77
N GLU A 69 -26.02 8.77 19.85
CA GLU A 69 -25.92 7.78 20.91
C GLU A 69 -25.44 6.46 20.31
N LEU A 70 -24.16 6.16 20.51
CA LEU A 70 -23.55 4.91 20.04
C LEU A 70 -23.72 3.85 21.13
N CYS A 71 -24.54 2.83 20.84
CA CYS A 71 -24.82 1.76 21.80
C CYS A 71 -23.58 0.88 22.06
N TYR A 72 -22.81 0.57 21.02
CA TYR A 72 -21.59 -0.21 21.11
C TYR A 72 -20.72 0.03 19.87
N VAL A 73 -19.42 0.19 20.07
CA VAL A 73 -18.43 0.31 18.99
C VAL A 73 -17.37 -0.76 19.21
N ALA A 74 -17.20 -1.66 18.25
CA ALA A 74 -16.08 -2.58 18.18
C ALA A 74 -15.11 -2.12 17.09
N ILE A 75 -13.85 -1.94 17.46
CA ILE A 75 -12.74 -1.75 16.53
C ILE A 75 -11.89 -3.01 16.63
N ASN A 76 -11.91 -3.82 15.57
CA ASN A 76 -11.09 -5.02 15.49
C ASN A 76 -9.78 -4.69 14.77
N GLY A 77 -8.66 -5.18 15.29
CA GLY A 77 -7.34 -4.99 14.71
C GLY A 77 -6.32 -5.94 15.31
N CYS A 78 -5.20 -6.11 14.60
CA CYS A 78 -4.07 -6.92 15.04
C CYS A 78 -2.81 -6.07 15.22
N PRO A 79 -1.79 -6.59 15.94
CA PRO A 79 -0.44 -6.03 15.86
C PRO A 79 0.00 -5.93 14.39
N PRO A 80 0.82 -4.94 14.00
CA PRO A 80 1.19 -4.70 12.59
C PRO A 80 1.82 -5.91 11.87
N THR A 81 2.31 -6.89 12.62
CA THR A 81 2.97 -8.09 12.10
C THR A 81 2.05 -9.31 12.02
N HIS A 82 0.77 -9.19 12.36
CA HIS A 82 -0.15 -10.32 12.45
C HIS A 82 -1.52 -10.01 11.84
N TYR A 83 -2.23 -11.07 11.45
CA TYR A 83 -3.58 -11.02 10.90
C TYR A 83 -4.38 -12.28 11.27
N GLY A 84 -5.65 -12.29 10.89
CA GLY A 84 -6.64 -13.32 11.14
C GLY A 84 -7.50 -13.05 12.38
N PRO A 85 -8.55 -13.86 12.59
CA PRO A 85 -9.58 -13.62 13.63
C PRO A 85 -9.05 -13.62 15.08
N LEU A 86 -7.82 -14.10 15.31
CA LEU A 86 -7.15 -14.13 16.60
C LEU A 86 -5.73 -13.55 16.56
N CYS A 87 -5.35 -12.85 15.48
CA CYS A 87 -4.01 -12.27 15.31
C CYS A 87 -2.85 -13.27 15.48
N ASN A 88 -3.07 -14.53 15.12
CA ASN A 88 -2.11 -15.61 15.36
C ASN A 88 -1.33 -16.00 14.10
N THR A 89 -1.64 -15.38 12.96
CA THR A 89 -0.94 -15.62 11.70
C THR A 89 -0.04 -14.43 11.41
N THR A 90 1.25 -14.67 11.18
CA THR A 90 2.21 -13.59 10.87
C THR A 90 2.02 -13.09 9.44
N CYS A 91 2.07 -11.77 9.25
CA CYS A 91 2.07 -11.15 7.92
C CYS A 91 3.21 -11.71 7.04
N PRO A 92 3.04 -11.73 5.70
CA PRO A 92 4.11 -12.11 4.80
C PRO A 92 5.39 -11.28 5.04
N PRO A 93 6.58 -11.92 5.07
CA PRO A 93 7.82 -11.25 5.46
C PRO A 93 8.27 -10.18 4.48
N ASN A 94 7.82 -10.25 3.23
CA ASN A 94 8.20 -9.35 2.15
C ASN A 94 7.18 -8.20 1.97
N CYS A 95 6.19 -8.05 2.85
CA CYS A 95 5.34 -6.87 2.88
C CYS A 95 6.16 -5.62 3.23
N ASN A 96 5.90 -4.51 2.57
CA ASN A 96 6.47 -3.22 2.92
C ASN A 96 5.70 -2.55 4.07
N GLY A 97 5.51 -3.27 5.18
CA GLY A 97 4.71 -2.83 6.33
C GLY A 97 3.64 -3.85 6.75
N PRO A 98 2.52 -3.39 7.32
CA PRO A 98 1.47 -4.29 7.81
C PRO A 98 0.66 -4.92 6.68
N CYS A 99 0.02 -6.05 7.02
CA CYS A 99 -0.91 -6.73 6.14
C CYS A 99 -2.36 -6.55 6.59
N GLU A 100 -3.30 -6.81 5.68
CA GLU A 100 -4.73 -6.74 5.87
C GLU A 100 -5.20 -7.73 6.94
N LEU A 101 -6.15 -7.29 7.77
CA LEU A 101 -6.58 -8.01 8.96
C LEU A 101 -7.15 -9.41 8.67
N ASP A 102 -7.95 -9.57 7.61
CA ASP A 102 -8.68 -10.82 7.39
C ASP A 102 -7.91 -11.79 6.50
N VAL A 103 -7.45 -11.28 5.36
CA VAL A 103 -6.80 -12.12 4.35
C VAL A 103 -5.29 -12.14 4.49
N GLY A 104 -4.65 -11.07 4.96
CA GLY A 104 -3.19 -10.96 5.09
C GLY A 104 -2.47 -10.40 3.86
N ASP A 105 -3.17 -9.66 3.01
CA ASP A 105 -2.59 -8.98 1.84
C ASP A 105 -1.81 -7.72 2.27
N CYS A 106 -0.68 -7.44 1.65
CA CYS A 106 0.21 -6.35 2.05
C CYS A 106 -0.36 -4.98 1.67
N LEU A 107 -0.67 -4.15 2.68
CA LEU A 107 -1.37 -2.87 2.47
C LEU A 107 -0.52 -1.80 1.76
N LEU A 108 0.80 -1.90 1.87
CA LEU A 108 1.78 -0.96 1.28
C LEU A 108 2.60 -1.61 0.16
N GLY A 109 2.12 -2.73 -0.39
CA GLY A 109 2.81 -3.50 -1.42
C GLY A 109 4.04 -4.25 -0.90
N CYS A 110 4.94 -4.58 -1.81
CA CYS A 110 6.07 -5.47 -1.57
C CYS A 110 7.41 -4.76 -1.45
N THR A 111 8.30 -5.36 -0.67
CA THR A 111 9.74 -5.07 -0.71
C THR A 111 10.34 -5.40 -2.09
N ASN A 112 11.52 -4.85 -2.37
CA ASN A 112 12.18 -5.02 -3.67
C ASN A 112 12.38 -6.49 -4.04
N GLY A 113 12.09 -6.81 -5.30
CA GLY A 113 12.20 -8.16 -5.83
C GLY A 113 11.00 -9.07 -5.59
N TRP A 114 9.96 -8.59 -4.90
CA TRP A 114 8.77 -9.38 -4.61
C TRP A 114 7.52 -8.76 -5.25
N THR A 115 6.54 -9.61 -5.54
CA THR A 115 5.30 -9.26 -6.23
C THR A 115 4.12 -10.11 -5.75
N GLY A 116 2.91 -9.74 -6.19
CA GLY A 116 1.66 -10.30 -5.72
C GLY A 116 1.12 -9.61 -4.47
N ASN A 117 -0.16 -9.78 -4.18
CA ASN A 117 -0.80 -9.11 -3.03
C ASN A 117 -0.17 -9.50 -1.69
N ARG A 118 0.39 -10.71 -1.61
CA ARG A 118 1.03 -11.25 -0.40
C ARG A 118 2.55 -11.25 -0.45
N CYS A 119 3.15 -10.72 -1.51
CA CYS A 119 4.60 -10.66 -1.69
C CYS A 119 5.31 -12.03 -1.55
N ASP A 120 4.63 -13.08 -2.00
CA ASP A 120 5.11 -14.46 -2.06
C ASP A 120 5.70 -14.83 -3.42
N GLY A 121 5.45 -14.02 -4.46
CA GLY A 121 6.07 -14.17 -5.78
C GLY A 121 7.36 -13.38 -5.91
N GLU A 122 8.38 -13.99 -6.52
CA GLU A 122 9.57 -13.26 -6.98
C GLU A 122 9.25 -12.50 -8.28
N CYS A 123 10.06 -11.48 -8.59
CA CYS A 123 9.97 -10.83 -9.90
C CYS A 123 10.15 -11.81 -11.05
N HIS A 124 9.39 -11.59 -12.12
CA HIS A 124 9.52 -12.35 -13.35
C HIS A 124 10.95 -12.25 -13.91
N LEU A 125 11.42 -13.33 -14.54
CA LEU A 125 12.74 -13.38 -15.14
C LEU A 125 12.99 -12.17 -16.05
N GLY A 126 14.13 -11.51 -15.86
CA GLY A 126 14.48 -10.31 -16.61
C GLY A 126 14.09 -9.00 -15.90
N PHE A 127 13.47 -9.06 -14.73
CA PHE A 127 13.11 -7.88 -13.94
C PHE A 127 13.54 -8.01 -12.47
N TYR A 128 13.76 -6.87 -11.83
CA TYR A 128 14.15 -6.76 -10.44
C TYR A 128 13.61 -5.45 -9.82
N GLY A 129 13.95 -5.22 -8.54
CA GLY A 129 13.74 -3.94 -7.88
C GLY A 129 12.30 -3.70 -7.42
N ASN A 130 11.92 -2.44 -7.27
CA ASN A 130 10.61 -2.09 -6.72
C ASN A 130 9.49 -2.43 -7.72
N ALA A 131 8.47 -3.16 -7.25
CA ALA A 131 7.34 -3.62 -8.06
C ALA A 131 7.75 -4.36 -9.35
N CYS A 132 8.97 -4.89 -9.41
CA CYS A 132 9.53 -5.57 -10.59
C CYS A 132 9.57 -4.69 -11.86
N LEU A 133 9.78 -3.38 -11.69
CA LEU A 133 9.78 -2.43 -12.80
C LEU A 133 11.17 -2.22 -13.43
N GLU A 134 12.23 -2.71 -12.79
CA GLU A 134 13.59 -2.50 -13.27
C GLU A 134 14.02 -3.68 -14.15
N PRO A 135 14.30 -3.46 -15.45
CA PRO A 135 14.76 -4.55 -16.32
C PRO A 135 16.21 -4.90 -16.02
N CYS A 136 16.53 -6.19 -16.02
CA CYS A 136 17.90 -6.67 -16.00
C CYS A 136 18.71 -6.06 -17.16
N SER A 137 20.00 -5.83 -16.95
CA SER A 137 20.87 -5.35 -18.01
C SER A 137 20.83 -6.26 -19.23
N ALA A 138 20.72 -5.66 -20.42
CA ALA A 138 20.79 -6.38 -21.69
C ALA A 138 22.13 -7.12 -21.87
N ASN A 139 23.15 -6.77 -21.09
CA ASN A 139 24.48 -7.37 -21.09
C ASN A 139 24.64 -8.50 -20.07
N CYS A 140 23.63 -8.79 -19.25
CA CYS A 140 23.63 -10.00 -18.43
C CYS A 140 23.60 -11.25 -19.33
N SER A 141 24.32 -12.29 -18.93
CA SER A 141 24.17 -13.63 -19.51
C SER A 141 22.71 -14.08 -19.44
N ASN A 142 22.14 -14.49 -20.59
CA ASN A 142 20.74 -14.89 -20.72
C ASN A 142 19.70 -13.86 -20.25
N GLN A 143 20.07 -12.57 -20.10
CA GLN A 143 19.21 -11.52 -19.53
C GLN A 143 18.61 -11.89 -18.16
N LYS A 144 19.36 -12.64 -17.35
CA LYS A 144 18.94 -13.02 -15.99
C LYS A 144 19.71 -12.20 -14.96
N CYS A 145 19.00 -11.70 -13.96
CA CYS A 145 19.59 -11.02 -12.82
C CYS A 145 18.84 -11.38 -11.54
N ASN A 146 19.46 -11.13 -10.38
CA ASN A 146 18.86 -11.31 -9.08
C ASN A 146 17.64 -10.37 -8.94
N HIS A 147 16.49 -10.94 -8.61
CA HIS A 147 15.22 -10.22 -8.53
C HIS A 147 15.22 -9.08 -7.50
N VAL A 148 16.04 -9.13 -6.45
CA VAL A 148 16.15 -8.06 -5.44
C VAL A 148 17.19 -7.01 -5.86
N THR A 149 18.39 -7.47 -6.23
CA THR A 149 19.56 -6.59 -6.35
C THR A 149 19.88 -6.15 -7.77
N GLY A 150 19.40 -6.87 -8.79
CA GLY A 150 19.74 -6.62 -10.19
C GLY A 150 21.10 -7.17 -10.62
N GLU A 151 21.79 -7.94 -9.77
CA GLU A 151 23.06 -8.57 -10.10
C GLU A 151 22.91 -9.60 -11.22
N CYS A 152 23.72 -9.53 -12.27
CA CYS A 152 23.61 -10.49 -13.38
C CYS A 152 23.98 -11.91 -12.93
N ILE A 153 23.03 -12.85 -13.10
CA ILE A 153 23.24 -14.26 -12.77
C ILE A 153 23.93 -14.95 -13.96
N GLY A 154 25.08 -15.56 -13.70
CA GLY A 154 25.90 -16.16 -14.76
C GLY A 154 26.82 -15.18 -15.47
N GLY A 155 27.05 -14.01 -14.87
CA GLY A 155 28.04 -13.03 -15.33
C GLY A 155 27.59 -12.18 -16.51
N CYS A 156 28.57 -11.54 -17.13
CA CYS A 156 28.37 -10.60 -18.24
C CYS A 156 28.66 -11.25 -19.59
N LYS A 157 27.99 -10.77 -20.62
CA LYS A 157 28.38 -11.00 -22.01
C LYS A 157 29.80 -10.48 -22.26
N ASP A 158 30.48 -11.07 -23.23
CA ASP A 158 31.84 -10.69 -23.60
C ASP A 158 31.96 -9.17 -23.84
N GLY A 159 33.02 -8.58 -23.29
CA GLY A 159 33.27 -7.14 -23.35
C GLY A 159 32.58 -6.30 -22.27
N TRP A 160 31.75 -6.90 -21.41
CA TRP A 160 31.08 -6.21 -20.29
C TRP A 160 31.54 -6.72 -18.93
N GLN A 161 31.49 -5.85 -17.92
CA GLN A 161 31.85 -6.17 -16.54
C GLN A 161 31.05 -5.33 -15.53
N GLY A 162 31.30 -5.60 -14.24
CA GLY A 162 30.63 -4.94 -13.13
C GLY A 162 29.36 -5.69 -12.69
N PHE A 163 28.80 -5.26 -11.57
CA PHE A 163 27.68 -5.91 -10.88
C PHE A 163 26.44 -6.16 -11.75
N ASN A 164 26.09 -5.19 -12.61
CA ASN A 164 24.97 -5.27 -13.54
C ASN A 164 25.42 -5.21 -15.01
N CYS A 165 26.69 -5.53 -15.30
CA CYS A 165 27.24 -5.52 -16.66
C CYS A 165 27.04 -4.18 -17.40
N SER A 166 27.14 -3.06 -16.67
CA SER A 166 27.01 -1.69 -17.21
C SER A 166 28.34 -1.09 -17.65
N GLN A 167 29.46 -1.73 -17.35
CA GLN A 167 30.80 -1.22 -17.68
C GLN A 167 31.38 -1.99 -18.85
N CYS A 168 31.96 -1.26 -19.81
CA CYS A 168 32.61 -1.85 -20.99
C CYS A 168 34.11 -2.04 -20.74
N LEU A 169 34.66 -3.18 -21.18
CA LEU A 169 36.09 -3.48 -21.11
C LEU A 169 36.83 -2.85 -22.30
N PHE A 170 37.66 -1.85 -22.02
CA PHE A 170 38.39 -1.06 -23.02
C PHE A 170 39.48 -1.80 -23.83
N PHE A 171 39.75 -3.09 -23.54
CA PHE A 171 40.95 -3.78 -24.06
C PHE A 171 40.73 -4.82 -25.17
N PHE A 172 39.50 -5.04 -25.67
CA PHE A 172 39.29 -5.95 -26.81
C PHE A 172 39.45 -5.21 -28.14
N ILE A 173 40.72 -5.07 -28.52
CA ILE A 173 41.18 -4.58 -29.82
C ILE A 173 40.91 -5.66 -30.89
N PHE A 174 40.18 -5.26 -31.94
CA PHE A 174 39.90 -5.98 -33.20
C PHE A 174 39.40 -7.43 -33.10
N GLU A 175 38.09 -7.63 -32.94
CA GLU A 175 37.21 -8.34 -33.90
C GLU A 175 35.85 -8.63 -33.24
N LYS A 176 34.79 -8.00 -33.79
CA LYS A 176 33.36 -8.19 -33.52
C LYS A 176 32.91 -7.97 -32.05
N PHE A 177 32.12 -6.90 -31.85
CA PHE A 177 30.94 -6.78 -30.95
C PHE A 177 30.81 -5.35 -30.35
N ASN A 178 29.89 -4.58 -30.96
CA ASN A 178 28.99 -3.49 -30.50
C ASN A 178 29.23 -2.57 -29.29
N CYS A 179 30.43 -2.43 -28.71
CA CYS A 179 30.68 -1.35 -27.75
C CYS A 179 31.30 -0.12 -28.45
N LEU A 180 30.50 0.66 -29.18
CA LEU A 180 30.96 1.92 -29.79
C LEU A 180 30.81 3.06 -28.77
N VAL A 181 31.91 3.43 -28.12
CA VAL A 181 31.98 4.68 -27.34
C VAL A 181 32.60 5.75 -28.23
N PHE A 182 31.80 6.72 -28.67
CA PHE A 182 32.30 7.94 -29.32
C PHE A 182 32.72 8.92 -28.23
N SER A 183 34.03 9.11 -28.04
CA SER A 183 34.59 10.24 -27.30
C SER A 183 34.85 11.39 -28.28
N TYR A 184 34.23 12.55 -28.02
CA TYR A 184 34.54 13.83 -28.67
C TYR A 184 35.85 14.44 -28.16
#